data_AF-A0A914R5Q4-F1
#
_entry.id   AF-A0A914R5Q4-F1
#
_cell.length_a   1.000
_cell.length_b   1.000
_cell.length_c   1.000
_cell.angle_alpha   90.00
_cell.angle_beta   90.00
_cell.angle_gamma   90.00
#
_symmetry.space_group_name_H-M   'P 1'
#
loop_
_entity.id
_entity.type
_entity.pdbx_description
1 polymer ?
#
loop_
_entity_poly.entity_id
_entity_poly.type
_entity_poly.pdbx_seq_one_letter_code
_entity_poly.pdbx_strand_id
1 'polypeptide(L)'
;MFVCNGIDCIRTWEAIIFGSIPIVKRSYLMPLYDKLPVMVVKDWHEVTEESMKKFQQDNLNPNTFSKDGLPWRPSIWLRYWIKEIVGTKLNYVKNHC
;
A
#
# COMPACT_ATOMS: atom_id res chain seq x y z
N MET A 1 13.28 8.58 8.54
CA MET A 1 12.40 7.68 9.30
C MET A 1 11.13 8.46 9.64
N PHE A 2 10.01 8.13 9.00
CA PHE A 2 8.74 8.83 9.23
C PHE A 2 7.88 7.95 10.15
N VAL A 3 7.78 8.31 11.43
CA VAL A 3 6.96 7.57 12.40
C VAL A 3 5.62 8.28 12.54
N CYS A 4 4.55 7.58 12.16
CA CYS A 4 3.19 7.99 12.43
C CYS A 4 2.66 7.23 13.65
N ASN A 5 2.17 7.96 14.64
CA ASN A 5 1.66 7.38 15.90
C ASN A 5 0.22 6.83 15.79
N GLY A 6 -0.45 7.03 14.64
CA GLY A 6 -1.73 6.40 14.30
C GLY A 6 -1.54 5.17 13.39
N ILE A 7 -2.53 4.27 13.41
CA ILE A 7 -2.51 3.00 12.65
C ILE A 7 -2.41 3.28 11.14
N ASP A 8 -3.05 4.34 10.68
CA ASP A 8 -2.70 5.08 9.48
C ASP A 8 -2.63 6.58 9.80
N CYS A 9 -1.83 7.32 9.05
CA CYS A 9 -1.84 8.77 9.08
C CYS A 9 -1.78 9.27 7.64
N ILE A 10 -2.32 10.45 7.41
CA ILE A 10 -2.19 11.17 6.13
C ILE A 10 -0.72 11.31 5.67
N ARG A 11 0.25 11.27 6.59
CA ARG A 11 1.69 11.27 6.32
C ARG A 11 2.17 9.98 5.64
N THR A 12 1.56 8.84 5.96
CA THR A 12 1.82 7.57 5.27
C THR A 12 1.39 7.67 3.81
N TRP A 13 0.21 8.25 3.57
CA TRP A 13 -0.33 8.45 2.23
C TRP A 13 0.49 9.47 1.41
N GLU A 14 0.92 10.56 2.04
CA GLU A 14 1.84 11.53 1.42
C GLU A 14 3.17 10.89 1.03
N ALA A 15 3.79 10.11 1.92
CA ALA A 15 5.04 9.41 1.63
C ALA A 15 4.89 8.53 0.37
N ILE A 16 3.79 7.80 0.26
CA ILE A 16 3.49 6.95 -0.91
C ILE A 16 3.34 7.79 -2.18
N ILE A 17 2.63 8.92 -2.11
CA ILE A 17 2.45 9.84 -3.26
C ILE A 17 3.79 10.41 -3.72
N PHE A 18 4.69 10.74 -2.79
CA PHE A 18 6.05 11.21 -3.10
C PHE A 18 7.02 10.10 -3.51
N GLY A 19 6.54 8.86 -3.71
CA GLY A 19 7.37 7.73 -4.14
C GLY A 19 8.26 7.14 -3.05
N SER A 20 8.05 7.51 -1.79
CA SER A 20 8.71 6.88 -0.65
C SER A 20 7.99 5.58 -0.24
N ILE A 21 8.73 4.69 0.40
CA ILE A 21 8.24 3.39 0.88
C ILE A 21 8.06 3.49 2.40
N PRO A 22 6.85 3.75 2.92
CA PRO A 22 6.64 3.75 4.35
C PRO A 22 6.78 2.35 4.94
N ILE A 23 7.32 2.29 6.16
CA ILE A 23 7.38 1.07 6.97
C ILE A 23 6.32 1.20 8.06
N VAL A 24 5.38 0.25 8.10
CA VAL A 24 4.26 0.27 9.05
C VAL A 24 4.21 -1.02 9.86
N LYS A 25 3.70 -0.94 11.08
CA LYS A 25 3.42 -2.14 11.88
C LYS A 25 2.15 -2.83 11.37
N ARG A 26 2.16 -4.16 11.43
CA ARG A 26 1.00 -5.00 11.14
C ARG A 26 -0.23 -4.53 11.92
N SER A 27 -1.31 -4.28 11.20
CA SER A 27 -2.60 -3.85 11.74
C SER A 27 -3.75 -4.36 10.88
N TYR A 28 -4.99 -4.11 11.29
CA TYR A 28 -6.17 -4.45 10.49
C TYR A 28 -6.27 -3.66 9.17
N LEU A 29 -5.47 -2.60 9.00
CA LEU A 29 -5.41 -1.80 7.77
C LEU A 29 -4.52 -2.40 6.68
N MET A 30 -3.83 -3.53 6.96
CA MET A 30 -3.02 -4.24 5.96
C MET A 30 -3.69 -4.44 4.59
N PRO A 31 -4.99 -4.79 4.49
CA PRO A 31 -5.64 -4.96 3.19
C PRO A 31 -5.66 -3.68 2.34
N LEU A 32 -5.59 -2.49 2.96
CA LEU A 32 -5.49 -1.22 2.23
C LEU A 32 -4.12 -1.04 1.56
N TYR A 33 -3.09 -1.66 2.12
CA TYR A 33 -1.71 -1.53 1.67
C TYR A 33 -1.27 -2.63 0.69
N ASP A 34 -2.09 -3.65 0.44
CA ASP A 34 -1.74 -4.83 -0.36
C ASP A 34 -1.27 -4.47 -1.78
N LYS A 35 -1.84 -3.40 -2.33
CA LYS A 35 -1.47 -2.83 -3.64
C LYS A 35 -0.64 -1.55 -3.52
N LEU A 36 -0.02 -1.27 -2.37
CA LEU A 36 0.79 -0.07 -2.07
C LEU A 36 2.27 -0.41 -1.73
N PRO A 37 3.24 0.49 -1.95
CA PRO A 37 4.66 0.23 -1.72
C PRO A 37 4.91 0.44 -0.23
N VAL A 38 4.40 -0.48 0.59
CA VAL A 38 4.42 -0.35 2.04
C VAL A 38 5.05 -1.61 2.61
N MET A 39 6.13 -1.43 3.35
CA MET A 39 6.76 -2.53 4.06
C MET A 39 6.05 -2.73 5.39
N VAL A 40 5.31 -3.83 5.52
CA VAL A 40 4.60 -4.17 6.75
C VAL A 40 5.46 -5.10 7.61
N VAL A 41 5.81 -4.66 8.81
CA VAL A 41 6.60 -5.44 9.79
C VAL A 41 5.76 -5.84 10.99
N LYS A 42 6.06 -6.96 11.66
CA LYS A 42 5.40 -7.27 12.94
C LYS A 42 6.12 -6.56 14.09
N ASP A 43 7.44 -6.63 14.09
CA ASP A 43 8.31 -5.95 15.05
C ASP A 43 9.29 -4.98 14.36
N TRP A 44 9.65 -3.90 15.05
CA TRP A 44 10.65 -2.94 14.54
C TRP A 44 12.05 -3.54 14.42
N HIS A 45 12.37 -4.59 15.18
CA HIS A 45 13.63 -5.33 15.06
C HIS A 45 13.79 -6.04 13.70
N GLU A 46 12.70 -6.26 12.97
CA GLU A 46 12.74 -6.83 11.62
C GLU A 46 13.31 -5.85 10.59
N VAL A 47 13.30 -4.54 10.90
CA VAL A 47 13.79 -3.47 10.02
C VAL A 47 15.32 -3.45 10.03
N THR A 48 15.90 -4.38 9.29
CA THR A 48 17.34 -4.52 9.05
C THR A 48 17.70 -4.10 7.62
N GLU A 49 18.96 -3.79 7.37
CA GLU A 49 19.43 -3.46 6.02
C GLU A 49 19.15 -4.59 5.02
N GLU A 50 19.31 -5.83 5.45
CA GLU A 50 19.01 -7.04 4.66
C GLU A 50 17.52 -7.13 4.31
N SER A 51 16.64 -6.91 5.30
CA SER A 51 15.19 -6.92 5.08
C SER A 51 14.75 -5.84 4.09
N MET A 52 15.37 -4.65 4.15
CA MET A 52 15.08 -3.55 3.24
C MET A 52 15.57 -3.86 1.82
N LYS A 53 16.80 -4.37 1.67
CA LYS A 53 17.34 -4.79 0.36
C LYS A 53 16.47 -5.86 -0.28
N LYS A 54 16.05 -6.85 0.51
CA LYS A 54 15.13 -7.90 0.06
C LYS A 54 13.78 -7.31 -0.38
N PHE A 55 13.18 -6.44 0.43
CA PHE A 55 11.93 -5.78 0.08
C PHE A 55 12.05 -4.98 -1.23
N GLN A 56 13.16 -4.24 -1.40
CA GLN A 56 13.45 -3.49 -2.62
C GLN A 56 13.55 -4.41 -3.85
N GLN A 57 14.27 -5.53 -3.74
CA GLN A 57 14.39 -6.49 -4.85
C GLN A 57 13.04 -7.13 -5.21
N ASP A 58 12.24 -7.50 -4.21
CA ASP A 58 10.97 -8.20 -4.40
C ASP A 58 9.86 -7.26 -4.94
N ASN A 59 9.89 -5.97 -4.58
CA ASN A 59 8.78 -5.03 -4.81
C ASN A 59 9.10 -3.83 -5.70
N LEU A 60 10.38 -3.52 -5.95
CA LEU A 60 10.83 -2.41 -6.80
C LEU A 60 11.45 -2.95 -8.09
N ASN A 61 10.64 -3.68 -8.85
CA ASN A 61 10.99 -4.07 -10.21
C ASN A 61 10.83 -2.84 -11.14
N PRO A 62 11.79 -2.53 -12.03
CA PRO A 62 11.71 -1.36 -12.92
C PRO A 62 10.53 -1.37 -13.90
N ASN A 63 10.03 -2.55 -14.27
CA ASN A 63 8.82 -2.76 -15.08
C ASN A 63 7.50 -2.62 -14.27
N THR A 64 7.56 -2.49 -12.94
CA THR A 64 6.42 -2.20 -12.06
C THR A 64 6.11 -0.70 -11.99
N PHE A 65 7.08 0.15 -12.36
CA PHE A 65 6.89 1.60 -12.52
C PHE A 65 6.29 1.91 -13.89
N SER A 66 5.33 2.84 -13.96
CA SER A 66 4.80 3.27 -15.26
C SER A 66 5.90 3.91 -16.09
N LYS A 67 5.72 3.92 -17.42
CA LYS A 67 6.51 4.72 -18.36
C LYS A 67 6.55 6.23 -18.02
N ASP A 68 5.70 6.68 -17.10
CA ASP A 68 5.53 8.08 -16.68
C ASP A 68 6.24 8.37 -15.35
N GLY A 69 6.99 7.42 -14.79
CA GLY A 69 7.80 7.61 -13.57
C GLY A 69 7.00 7.67 -12.27
N LEU A 70 5.69 7.43 -12.31
CA LEU A 70 4.82 7.37 -11.13
C LEU A 70 4.46 5.91 -10.82
N PRO A 71 4.43 5.50 -9.54
CA PRO A 71 3.99 4.16 -9.18
C PRO A 71 2.50 4.03 -9.53
N TRP A 72 2.19 3.21 -10.54
CA TRP A 72 0.83 2.81 -10.91
C TRP A 72 0.09 2.27 -9.68
N ARG A 73 -0.69 3.11 -8.99
CA ARG A 73 -1.50 2.67 -7.85
C ARG A 73 -2.86 3.38 -7.85
N PRO A 74 -3.82 2.88 -8.64
CA PRO A 74 -5.18 3.42 -8.70
C PRO A 74 -5.82 3.57 -7.31
N SER A 75 -5.45 2.69 -6.36
CA SER A 75 -5.89 2.67 -4.97
C SER A 75 -5.50 3.90 -4.13
N ILE A 76 -4.66 4.80 -4.63
CA ILE A 76 -4.45 6.11 -3.98
C ILE A 76 -5.66 7.02 -4.23
N TRP A 77 -6.31 6.87 -5.39
CA TRP A 77 -7.37 7.77 -5.82
C TRP A 77 -8.75 7.28 -5.38
N LEU A 78 -9.58 8.20 -4.88
CA LEU A 78 -10.95 7.91 -4.46
C LEU A 78 -11.78 7.18 -5.53
N ARG A 79 -11.56 7.51 -6.81
CA ARG A 79 -12.26 6.89 -7.95
C ARG A 79 -12.08 5.37 -8.01
N TYR A 80 -10.94 4.85 -7.58
CA TYR A 80 -10.72 3.41 -7.52
C TYR A 80 -11.62 2.78 -6.46
N TRP A 81 -11.62 3.31 -5.24
CA TRP A 81 -12.43 2.76 -4.15
C TRP A 81 -13.94 2.85 -4.40
N ILE A 82 -14.40 3.92 -5.05
CA ILE A 82 -15.80 4.02 -5.49
C ILE A 82 -16.15 2.85 -6.41
N LYS A 83 -15.28 2.52 -7.38
CA LYS A 83 -15.50 1.38 -8.28
C LYS A 83 -15.49 0.05 -7.54
N GLU A 84 -14.54 -0.17 -6.65
CA GLU A 84 -14.43 -1.42 -5.88
C GLU A 84 -15.65 -1.63 -4.96
N ILE A 85 -16.10 -0.58 -4.26
CA ILE A 85 -17.26 -0.65 -3.35
C ILE A 85 -18.54 -0.92 -4.15
N VAL A 86 -18.75 -0.20 -5.25
CA VAL A 86 -19.91 -0.40 -6.13
C VAL A 86 -19.90 -1.80 -6.74
N GLY A 87 -18.75 -2.27 -7.23
CA GLY A 87 -18.58 -3.62 -7.76
C GLY A 87 -18.88 -4.69 -6.71
N THR A 88 -18.41 -4.52 -5.48
CA THR A 88 -18.69 -5.43 -4.37
C THR A 88 -20.18 -5.50 -4.06
N LYS A 89 -20.88 -4.37 -4.04
CA LYS A 89 -22.34 -4.32 -3.83
C LYS A 89 -23.10 -5.06 -4.92
N LEU A 90 -22.71 -4.88 -6.18
CA LEU A 90 -23.32 -5.57 -7.32
C LEU A 90 -23.12 -7.09 -7.26
N ASN A 91 -21.93 -7.55 -6.87
CA ASN A 91 -21.64 -8.97 -6.73
C ASN A 91 -22.38 -9.59 -5.55
N TYR A 92 -22.50 -8.89 -4.42
CA TYR A 92 -23.26 -9.37 -3.27
C TYR A 92 -24.73 -9.61 -3.64
N VAL A 93 -25.37 -8.65 -4.33
CA VAL A 93 -26.76 -8.77 -4.79
C VAL A 93 -26.93 -9.94 -5.77
N LYS A 94 -26.02 -10.11 -6.73
CA LYS A 94 -26.08 -11.22 -7.70
C LYS A 94 -25.92 -12.61 -7.09
N ASN A 95 -25.20 -12.74 -5.97
CA ASN A 95 -24.96 -14.03 -5.32
C ASN A 95 -26.04 -14.41 -4.29
N HIS A 96 -26.97 -13.49 -3.98
CA HIS A 96 -28.04 -13.69 -2.99
C HIS A 96 -29.44 -13.44 -3.57
N CYS A 97 -29.55 -13.43 -4.91
CA CYS A 97 -30.79 -13.45 -5.69
C CYS A 97 -30.70 -14.63 -6.68
#